data_AF-A0A1Z5HDM3-F1
#
_entry.id   AF-A0A1Z5HDM3-F1
#
_cell.length_a   1.000
_cell.length_b   1.000
_cell.length_c   1.000
_cell.angle_alpha   90.00
_cell.angle_beta   90.00
_cell.angle_gamma   90.00
#
_symmetry.space_group_name_H-M   'P 1'
#
loop_
_entity.id
_entity.type
_entity.pdbx_description
1 polymer ?
#
loop_
_entity_poly.entity_id
_entity_poly.type
_entity_poly.pdbx_seq_one_letter_code
_entity_poly.pdbx_strand_id
1 'polypeptide(L)'
;MKIIIGVIIFLISFNANALTFKQMMKALEIAIVKNYNNINTLIVGHNTLEKGLNKVTGELAPLITESKIDHDRVISVSREVEVNRLQVEDFKTSVISLENKVAQLSSLKDDMEGLEILEGAVRDMGEDVSEVTQNLQSWPESKIPRTAEIEDVSGVLTLRRCPNTLEFVWGSCTYAAGDRGPAGGIVVIVTDDGKNGIEISEELPPAEYGCDRKKVKVPSKWGRKKTNLEKTELVASSEQCGGKTLAKKSLDYAINGKDDWYLPGVNELAYIYDNLDELGLNMEGVYWAVEVSRYDPRRLFASAFNFHRGHFVDKERAIEQNVRYIRRF
;
A
#
# COMPACT_ATOMS: atom_id res chain seq x y z
N MET A 1 -29.61 -38.40 -6.35
CA MET A 1 -30.12 -37.85 -7.63
C MET A 1 -31.44 -37.10 -7.51
N LYS A 2 -32.49 -37.63 -6.84
CA LYS A 2 -33.78 -36.92 -6.66
C LYS A 2 -33.72 -35.62 -5.84
N ILE A 3 -32.77 -35.50 -4.92
CA ILE A 3 -32.62 -34.30 -4.06
C ILE A 3 -31.98 -33.12 -4.81
N ILE A 4 -31.03 -33.40 -5.71
CA ILE A 4 -30.33 -32.37 -6.50
C ILE A 4 -31.29 -31.73 -7.51
N ILE A 5 -32.21 -32.51 -8.08
CA ILE A 5 -33.25 -32.01 -8.99
C ILE A 5 -34.25 -31.10 -8.26
N GLY A 6 -34.57 -31.39 -6.99
CA GLY A 6 -35.46 -30.55 -6.17
C GLY A 6 -34.87 -29.17 -5.86
N VAL A 7 -33.57 -29.09 -5.59
CA VAL A 7 -32.88 -27.81 -5.30
C VAL A 7 -32.77 -26.94 -6.57
N ILE A 8 -32.52 -27.55 -7.73
CA ILE A 8 -32.42 -26.82 -9.01
C ILE A 8 -33.78 -26.25 -9.45
N ILE A 9 -34.89 -26.99 -9.25
CA ILE A 9 -36.24 -26.48 -9.55
C ILE A 9 -36.64 -25.33 -8.63
N PHE A 10 -36.19 -25.36 -7.36
CA PHE A 10 -36.44 -24.28 -6.39
C PHE A 10 -35.66 -22.99 -6.72
N LEU A 11 -34.47 -23.11 -7.33
CA LEU A 11 -33.64 -21.96 -7.71
C LEU A 11 -34.08 -21.26 -9.01
N ILE A 12 -34.80 -21.96 -9.90
CA ILE A 12 -35.26 -21.40 -11.20
C ILE A 12 -36.55 -20.57 -11.04
N SER A 13 -37.27 -20.76 -9.93
CA SER A 13 -38.51 -20.03 -9.66
C SER A 13 -38.24 -19.04 -8.52
N PHE A 14 -37.83 -17.81 -8.81
CA PHE A 14 -38.24 -16.59 -8.09
C PHE A 14 -37.30 -15.41 -8.41
N ASN A 15 -37.91 -14.36 -8.94
CA ASN A 15 -37.35 -13.02 -9.09
C ASN A 15 -38.03 -12.12 -8.06
N ALA A 16 -37.27 -11.36 -7.26
CA ALA A 16 -37.63 -10.15 -6.48
C ALA A 16 -37.22 -10.12 -4.99
N ASN A 17 -36.61 -8.97 -4.64
CA ASN A 17 -36.42 -8.31 -3.34
C ASN A 17 -35.48 -8.94 -2.30
N ALA A 18 -34.47 -8.17 -1.86
CA ALA A 18 -33.44 -8.56 -0.88
C ALA A 18 -33.97 -9.12 0.47
N LEU A 19 -35.21 -8.78 0.85
CA LEU A 19 -35.85 -9.31 2.06
C LEU A 19 -36.15 -10.82 1.97
N THR A 20 -36.38 -11.36 0.76
CA THR A 20 -36.62 -12.80 0.55
C THR A 20 -35.32 -13.61 0.61
N PHE A 21 -34.18 -13.01 0.23
CA PHE A 21 -32.87 -13.64 0.28
C PHE A 21 -32.41 -13.92 1.73
N LYS A 22 -32.61 -12.95 2.64
CA LYS A 22 -32.26 -13.12 4.08
C LYS A 22 -33.09 -14.23 4.74
N GLN A 23 -34.36 -14.36 4.37
CA GLN A 23 -35.21 -15.48 4.82
C GLN A 23 -34.77 -16.82 4.22
N MET A 24 -34.33 -16.81 2.96
CA MET A 24 -33.83 -18.00 2.28
C MET A 24 -32.50 -18.49 2.87
N MET A 25 -31.57 -17.59 3.18
CA MET A 25 -30.29 -17.92 3.82
C MET A 25 -30.50 -18.48 5.23
N LYS A 26 -31.44 -17.92 6.01
CA LYS A 26 -31.79 -18.45 7.34
C LYS A 26 -32.42 -19.84 7.27
N ALA A 27 -33.26 -20.11 6.26
CA ALA A 27 -33.82 -21.44 6.04
C ALA A 27 -32.74 -22.46 5.59
N LEU A 28 -31.79 -22.03 4.78
CA LEU A 28 -30.64 -22.84 4.34
C LEU A 28 -29.71 -23.19 5.51
N GLU A 29 -29.41 -22.22 6.38
CA GLU A 29 -28.58 -22.39 7.58
C GLU A 29 -29.21 -23.41 8.54
N ILE A 30 -30.53 -23.32 8.79
CA ILE A 30 -31.28 -24.29 9.60
C ILE A 30 -31.23 -25.70 8.98
N ALA A 31 -31.37 -25.81 7.66
CA ALA A 31 -31.33 -27.10 6.95
C ALA A 31 -29.92 -27.74 6.99
N ILE A 32 -28.86 -26.93 6.87
CA ILE A 32 -27.46 -27.37 6.96
C ILE A 32 -27.15 -27.87 8.37
N VAL A 33 -27.50 -27.12 9.42
CA VAL A 33 -27.27 -27.51 10.83
C VAL A 33 -28.02 -28.80 11.17
N LYS A 34 -29.27 -28.95 10.71
CA LYS A 34 -30.06 -30.16 10.95
C LYS A 34 -29.47 -31.40 10.26
N ASN A 35 -28.92 -31.24 9.05
CA ASN A 35 -28.23 -32.32 8.34
C ASN A 35 -26.86 -32.65 8.96
N TYR A 36 -26.10 -31.65 9.41
CA TYR A 36 -24.82 -31.86 10.11
C TYR A 36 -25.02 -32.66 11.40
N ASN A 37 -26.05 -32.34 12.18
CA ASN A 37 -26.38 -33.09 13.39
C ASN A 37 -26.77 -34.55 13.11
N ASN A 38 -27.49 -34.82 12.01
CA ASN A 38 -27.82 -36.19 11.58
C ASN A 38 -26.58 -36.98 11.11
N ILE A 39 -25.63 -36.31 10.45
CA ILE A 39 -24.36 -36.92 10.02
C ILE A 39 -23.49 -37.24 11.24
N ASN A 40 -23.44 -36.35 12.24
CA ASN A 40 -22.69 -36.61 13.48
C ASN A 40 -23.26 -37.79 14.28
N THR A 41 -24.58 -37.97 14.35
CA THR A 41 -25.17 -39.18 14.97
C THR A 41 -24.84 -40.45 14.20
N LEU A 42 -24.78 -40.40 12.87
CA LEU A 42 -24.34 -41.52 12.02
C LEU A 42 -22.85 -41.85 12.23
N ILE A 43 -21.97 -40.85 12.35
CA ILE A 43 -20.53 -41.06 12.62
C ILE A 43 -20.31 -41.64 14.02
N VAL A 44 -21.02 -41.15 15.04
CA VAL A 44 -20.94 -41.71 16.40
C VAL A 44 -21.48 -43.15 16.43
N GLY A 45 -22.54 -43.43 15.67
CA GLY A 45 -23.05 -44.80 15.46
C GLY A 45 -22.01 -45.71 14.80
N HIS A 46 -21.32 -45.23 13.76
CA HIS A 46 -20.26 -45.96 13.07
C HIS A 46 -19.08 -46.29 13.99
N ASN A 47 -18.58 -45.32 14.76
CA ASN A 47 -17.47 -45.55 15.70
C ASN A 47 -17.84 -46.54 16.82
N THR A 48 -19.12 -46.60 17.18
CA THR A 48 -19.64 -47.57 18.16
C THR A 48 -19.74 -48.98 17.54
N LEU A 49 -20.17 -49.08 16.28
CA LEU A 49 -20.18 -50.33 15.51
C LEU A 49 -18.76 -50.87 15.25
N GLU A 50 -17.80 -50.01 14.94
CA GLU A 50 -16.39 -50.38 14.71
C GLU A 50 -15.73 -50.89 15.99
N LYS A 51 -16.00 -50.27 17.14
CA LYS A 51 -15.60 -50.78 18.46
C LYS A 51 -16.26 -52.13 18.78
N GLY A 52 -17.53 -52.31 18.43
CA GLY A 52 -18.24 -53.58 18.56
C GLY A 52 -17.63 -54.69 17.69
N LEU A 53 -17.31 -54.37 16.43
CA LEU A 53 -16.71 -55.30 15.47
C LEU A 53 -15.32 -55.76 15.92
N ASN A 54 -14.48 -54.84 16.42
CA ASN A 54 -13.16 -55.14 16.97
C ASN A 54 -13.22 -56.00 18.24
N LYS A 55 -14.28 -55.84 19.04
CA LYS A 55 -14.53 -56.70 20.20
C LYS A 55 -14.94 -58.12 19.78
N VAL A 56 -15.83 -58.24 18.78
CA VAL A 56 -16.28 -59.53 18.25
C VAL A 56 -15.15 -60.29 17.56
N THR A 57 -14.27 -59.63 16.80
CA THR A 57 -13.10 -60.28 16.19
C THR A 57 -12.06 -60.72 17.23
N GLY A 58 -11.90 -59.98 18.34
CA GLY A 58 -11.05 -60.39 19.47
C GLY A 58 -11.61 -61.59 20.25
N GLU A 59 -12.93 -61.69 20.41
CA GLU A 59 -13.61 -62.80 21.12
C GLU A 59 -13.78 -64.05 20.25
N LEU A 60 -13.75 -63.95 18.92
CA LEU A 60 -13.84 -65.10 17.99
C LEU A 60 -12.49 -65.80 17.75
N ALA A 61 -11.36 -65.12 17.98
CA ALA A 61 -10.02 -65.68 17.77
C ALA A 61 -9.71 -67.00 18.51
N PRO A 62 -10.25 -67.28 19.72
CA PRO A 62 -10.04 -68.55 20.43
C PRO A 62 -11.06 -69.66 20.10
N LEU A 63 -12.17 -69.37 19.38
CA LEU A 63 -13.25 -70.32 19.09
C LEU A 63 -13.08 -71.09 17.77
N ILE A 64 -12.07 -70.73 16.96
CA ILE A 64 -11.83 -71.31 15.63
C ILE A 64 -11.11 -72.67 15.71
N THR A 65 -10.57 -73.07 16.87
CA THR A 65 -9.82 -74.32 17.03
C THR A 65 -10.66 -75.56 17.33
N GLU A 66 -11.98 -75.47 17.52
CA GLU A 66 -12.81 -76.65 17.86
C GLU A 66 -14.21 -76.72 17.20
N SER A 67 -14.49 -76.01 16.11
CA SER A 67 -15.77 -76.20 15.39
C SER A 67 -15.63 -76.25 13.87
N LYS A 68 -16.44 -77.13 13.24
CA LYS A 68 -16.70 -77.21 11.79
C LYS A 68 -17.34 -75.90 11.32
N ILE A 69 -16.53 -74.87 11.15
CA ILE A 69 -16.96 -73.61 10.56
C ILE A 69 -16.90 -73.78 9.04
N ASP A 70 -18.05 -73.59 8.41
CA ASP A 70 -18.22 -73.60 6.95
C ASP A 70 -17.30 -72.54 6.32
N HIS A 71 -16.16 -73.01 5.80
CA HIS A 71 -15.07 -72.16 5.33
C HIS A 71 -15.53 -71.20 4.23
N ASP A 72 -16.49 -71.63 3.40
CA ASP A 72 -17.04 -70.82 2.32
C ASP A 72 -17.87 -69.63 2.84
N ARG A 73 -18.59 -69.81 3.96
CA ARG A 73 -19.32 -68.71 4.63
C ARG A 73 -18.39 -67.70 5.27
N VAL A 74 -17.26 -68.15 5.83
CA VAL A 74 -16.25 -67.22 6.38
C VAL A 74 -15.64 -66.39 5.26
N ILE A 75 -15.29 -67.02 4.14
CA ILE A 75 -14.75 -66.32 2.97
C ILE A 75 -15.77 -65.32 2.40
N SER A 76 -17.06 -65.67 2.33
CA SER A 76 -18.10 -64.74 1.84
C SER A 76 -18.26 -63.52 2.75
N VAL A 77 -18.31 -63.73 4.06
CA VAL A 77 -18.41 -62.65 5.05
C VAL A 77 -17.16 -61.77 5.01
N SER A 78 -15.96 -62.34 4.87
CA SER A 78 -14.73 -61.55 4.72
C SER A 78 -14.75 -60.66 3.48
N ARG A 79 -15.31 -61.13 2.34
CA ARG A 79 -15.45 -60.28 1.15
C ARG A 79 -16.44 -59.13 1.36
N GLU A 80 -17.59 -59.39 2.00
CA GLU A 80 -18.58 -58.36 2.30
C GLU A 80 -18.02 -57.30 3.27
N VAL A 81 -17.25 -57.71 4.28
CA VAL A 81 -16.56 -56.79 5.19
C VAL A 81 -15.59 -55.89 4.44
N GLU A 82 -14.83 -56.43 3.48
CA GLU A 82 -13.89 -55.64 2.69
C GLU A 82 -14.60 -54.65 1.75
N VAL A 83 -15.70 -55.06 1.13
CA VAL A 83 -16.54 -54.15 0.32
C VAL A 83 -17.10 -53.01 1.18
N ASN A 84 -17.62 -53.32 2.37
CA ASN A 84 -18.12 -52.33 3.30
C ASN A 84 -17.01 -51.38 3.77
N ARG A 85 -15.80 -51.90 4.02
CA ARG A 85 -14.63 -51.09 4.38
C ARG A 85 -14.31 -50.06 3.29
N LEU A 86 -14.30 -50.48 2.03
CA LEU A 86 -14.06 -49.58 0.90
C LEU A 86 -15.15 -48.51 0.75
N GLN A 87 -16.42 -48.87 0.96
CA GLN A 87 -17.54 -47.92 0.95
C GLN A 87 -17.43 -46.90 2.10
N VAL A 88 -16.97 -47.32 3.27
CA VAL A 88 -16.73 -46.42 4.41
C VAL A 88 -15.60 -45.43 4.10
N GLU A 89 -14.52 -45.86 3.46
CA GLU A 89 -13.43 -44.96 3.07
C GLU A 89 -13.85 -43.94 2.00
N ASP A 90 -14.67 -44.36 1.03
CA ASP A 90 -15.27 -43.44 0.04
C ASP A 90 -16.21 -42.42 0.72
N PHE A 91 -17.01 -42.87 1.69
CA PHE A 91 -17.85 -42.00 2.48
C PHE A 91 -17.05 -40.98 3.30
N LYS A 92 -15.94 -41.38 3.94
CA LYS A 92 -15.03 -40.47 4.67
C LYS A 92 -14.49 -39.37 3.75
N THR A 93 -14.09 -39.73 2.53
CA THR A 93 -13.61 -38.76 1.53
C THR A 93 -14.69 -37.75 1.16
N SER A 94 -15.92 -38.23 1.00
CA SER A 94 -17.08 -37.37 0.73
C SER A 94 -17.40 -36.42 1.90
N VAL A 95 -17.23 -36.87 3.15
CA VAL A 95 -17.42 -36.02 4.35
C VAL A 95 -16.38 -34.90 4.40
N ILE A 96 -15.10 -35.21 4.17
CA ILE A 96 -14.03 -34.19 4.13
C ILE A 96 -14.32 -33.15 3.04
N SER A 97 -14.82 -33.57 1.87
CA SER A 97 -15.23 -32.67 0.80
C SER A 97 -16.37 -31.73 1.23
N LEU A 98 -17.33 -32.24 2.01
CA LEU A 98 -18.42 -31.44 2.54
C LEU A 98 -17.96 -30.44 3.60
N GLU A 99 -17.05 -30.83 4.50
CA GLU A 99 -16.47 -29.93 5.50
C GLU A 99 -15.76 -28.73 4.85
N ASN A 100 -15.01 -28.97 3.78
CA ASN A 100 -14.37 -27.90 3.00
C ASN A 100 -15.40 -26.94 2.39
N LYS A 101 -16.54 -27.45 1.89
CA LYS A 101 -17.62 -26.61 1.35
C LYS A 101 -18.32 -25.79 2.43
N VAL A 102 -18.47 -26.36 3.63
CA VAL A 102 -19.04 -25.62 4.78
C VAL A 102 -18.11 -24.49 5.20
N ALA A 103 -16.79 -24.72 5.22
CA ALA A 103 -15.82 -23.65 5.50
C ALA A 103 -15.91 -22.51 4.46
N GLN A 104 -16.03 -22.84 3.18
CA GLN A 104 -16.22 -21.84 2.11
C GLN A 104 -17.52 -21.02 2.29
N LEU A 105 -18.61 -21.67 2.70
CA LEU A 105 -19.87 -20.97 2.98
C LEU A 105 -19.78 -20.05 4.20
N SER A 106 -19.01 -20.42 5.22
CA SER A 106 -18.76 -19.56 6.39
C SER A 106 -18.01 -18.29 5.97
N SER A 107 -16.95 -18.42 5.16
CA SER A 107 -16.21 -17.26 4.65
C SER A 107 -17.10 -16.34 3.82
N LEU A 108 -17.97 -16.90 2.98
CA LEU A 108 -18.91 -16.10 2.17
C LEU A 108 -19.94 -15.37 3.05
N LYS A 109 -20.34 -15.97 4.18
CA LYS A 109 -21.23 -15.31 5.16
C LYS A 109 -20.53 -14.10 5.79
N ASP A 110 -19.27 -14.25 6.18
CA ASP A 110 -18.48 -13.16 6.76
C ASP A 110 -18.29 -12.01 5.74
N ASP A 111 -18.03 -12.34 4.48
CA ASP A 111 -17.96 -11.35 3.39
C ASP A 111 -19.28 -10.60 3.20
N MET A 112 -20.42 -11.29 3.32
CA MET A 112 -21.75 -10.66 3.26
C MET A 112 -22.04 -9.75 4.45
N GLU A 113 -21.60 -10.10 5.66
CA GLU A 113 -21.73 -9.23 6.84
C GLU A 113 -20.85 -7.97 6.69
N GLY A 114 -19.66 -8.09 6.09
CA GLY A 114 -18.83 -6.94 5.71
C GLY A 114 -19.51 -5.99 4.73
N LEU A 115 -20.34 -6.51 3.82
CA LEU A 115 -21.13 -5.68 2.89
C LEU A 115 -22.26 -4.91 3.59
N GLU A 116 -22.90 -5.46 4.62
CA GLU A 116 -23.91 -4.73 5.41
C GLU A 116 -23.29 -3.53 6.14
N ILE A 117 -22.05 -3.66 6.63
CA ILE A 117 -21.30 -2.54 7.26
C ILE A 117 -21.00 -1.43 6.23
N LEU A 118 -20.61 -1.80 5.02
CA LEU A 118 -20.37 -0.86 3.92
C LEU A 118 -21.65 -0.11 3.52
N GLU A 119 -22.80 -0.78 3.51
CA GLU A 119 -24.09 -0.13 3.22
C GLU A 119 -24.43 0.94 4.27
N GLY A 120 -24.17 0.66 5.55
CA GLY A 120 -24.31 1.63 6.64
C GLY A 120 -23.43 2.87 6.43
N ALA A 121 -22.15 2.66 6.12
CA ALA A 121 -21.21 3.76 5.87
C ALA A 121 -21.59 4.60 4.63
N VAL A 122 -22.08 3.97 3.56
CA VAL A 122 -22.55 4.67 2.35
C VAL A 122 -23.80 5.50 2.65
N ARG A 123 -24.71 5.01 3.50
CA ARG A 123 -25.89 5.77 3.92
C ARG A 123 -25.49 7.00 4.74
N ASP A 124 -24.59 6.84 5.70
CA ASP A 124 -24.11 7.94 6.55
C ASP A 124 -23.37 8.99 5.68
N MET A 125 -22.55 8.57 4.71
CA MET A 125 -21.97 9.48 3.70
C MET A 125 -23.04 10.20 2.87
N GLY A 126 -24.15 9.55 2.56
CA GLY A 126 -25.27 10.16 1.85
C GLY A 126 -25.95 11.29 2.64
N GLU A 127 -26.02 11.13 3.97
CA GLU A 127 -26.54 12.16 4.88
C GLU A 127 -25.58 13.37 4.94
N ASP A 128 -24.27 13.14 5.10
CA ASP A 128 -23.24 14.20 5.10
C ASP A 128 -23.24 15.00 3.78
N VAL A 129 -23.32 14.31 2.64
CA VAL A 129 -23.39 14.97 1.32
C VAL A 129 -24.65 15.81 1.19
N SER A 130 -25.77 15.35 1.74
CA SER A 130 -27.04 16.10 1.73
C SER A 130 -26.95 17.37 2.56
N GLU A 131 -26.33 17.29 3.74
CA GLU A 131 -26.07 18.44 4.62
C GLU A 131 -25.16 19.48 3.94
N VAL A 132 -24.04 19.03 3.35
CA VAL A 132 -23.12 19.91 2.60
C VAL A 132 -23.83 20.57 1.43
N THR A 133 -24.70 19.85 0.71
CA THR A 133 -25.47 20.38 -0.42
C THR A 133 -26.47 21.45 0.02
N GLN A 134 -27.18 21.22 1.13
CA GLN A 134 -28.08 22.25 1.69
C GLN A 134 -27.31 23.48 2.17
N ASN A 135 -26.16 23.27 2.82
CA ASN A 135 -25.30 24.37 3.27
C ASN A 135 -24.80 25.21 2.08
N LEU A 136 -24.39 24.57 0.98
CA LEU A 136 -24.01 25.25 -0.28
C LEU A 136 -25.17 26.04 -0.90
N GLN A 137 -26.40 25.52 -0.87
CA GLN A 137 -27.58 26.22 -1.38
C GLN A 137 -27.99 27.41 -0.50
N SER A 138 -27.72 27.33 0.80
CA SER A 138 -28.02 28.39 1.78
C SER A 138 -26.95 29.49 1.81
N TRP A 139 -25.81 29.30 1.14
CA TRP A 139 -24.77 30.32 1.06
C TRP A 139 -25.27 31.53 0.27
N PRO A 140 -25.34 32.71 0.88
CA PRO A 140 -25.71 33.90 0.15
C PRO A 140 -24.60 34.21 -0.86
N GLU A 141 -24.99 34.40 -2.12
CA GLU A 141 -24.15 34.83 -3.24
C GLU A 141 -23.30 36.10 -2.95
N SER A 142 -23.53 36.76 -1.81
CA SER A 142 -22.90 38.00 -1.36
C SER A 142 -21.60 37.85 -0.58
N LYS A 143 -21.15 36.63 -0.23
CA LYS A 143 -19.82 36.41 0.40
C LYS A 143 -18.70 36.04 -0.57
N ILE A 144 -19.02 35.86 -1.85
CA ILE A 144 -18.01 35.96 -2.90
C ILE A 144 -17.85 37.48 -3.13
N PRO A 145 -16.70 38.10 -2.82
CA PRO A 145 -16.52 39.52 -3.10
C PRO A 145 -16.55 39.71 -4.62
N ARG A 146 -17.73 40.04 -5.15
CA ARG A 146 -17.83 40.66 -6.47
C ARG A 146 -17.30 42.07 -6.27
N THR A 147 -16.18 42.34 -6.93
CA THR A 147 -15.44 43.60 -6.89
C THR A 147 -14.85 43.96 -5.52
N ALA A 148 -13.89 43.16 -5.05
CA ALA A 148 -12.70 43.83 -4.52
C ALA A 148 -12.02 44.50 -5.72
N GLU A 149 -11.76 45.80 -5.63
CA GLU A 149 -10.94 46.51 -6.60
C GLU A 149 -9.65 45.72 -6.77
N ILE A 150 -9.48 45.11 -7.95
CA ILE A 150 -8.24 44.47 -8.34
C ILE A 150 -7.30 45.63 -8.63
N GLU A 151 -6.70 46.19 -7.58
CA GLU A 151 -5.30 46.55 -7.69
C GLU A 151 -4.58 45.27 -8.10
N ASP A 152 -3.80 45.37 -9.16
CA ASP A 152 -3.06 44.31 -9.82
C ASP A 152 -2.20 43.51 -8.82
N VAL A 153 -2.80 42.50 -8.17
CA VAL A 153 -2.09 41.46 -7.45
C VAL A 153 -2.41 40.15 -8.15
N SER A 154 -1.45 39.67 -8.92
CA SER A 154 -1.43 38.46 -9.74
C SER A 154 -1.65 37.13 -9.00
N GLY A 155 -2.29 37.13 -7.82
CA GLY A 155 -2.54 35.95 -7.01
C GLY A 155 -3.93 35.37 -7.25
N VAL A 156 -4.01 34.28 -8.01
CA VAL A 156 -5.21 33.43 -8.01
C VAL A 156 -5.40 32.88 -6.59
N LEU A 157 -6.49 33.28 -5.91
CA LEU A 157 -6.90 32.68 -4.63
C LEU A 157 -7.21 31.20 -4.88
N THR A 158 -6.35 30.31 -4.37
CA THR A 158 -6.54 28.85 -4.47
C THR A 158 -6.95 28.29 -3.12
N LEU A 159 -8.05 27.54 -3.09
CA LEU A 159 -8.44 26.73 -1.94
C LEU A 159 -7.55 25.49 -1.90
N ARG A 160 -6.79 25.31 -0.83
CA ARG A 160 -5.84 24.19 -0.68
C ARG A 160 -6.07 23.49 0.65
N ARG A 161 -5.95 22.15 0.64
CA ARG A 161 -5.86 21.36 1.87
C ARG A 161 -4.42 21.37 2.34
N CYS A 162 -4.17 21.79 3.58
CA CYS A 162 -2.80 21.82 4.08
C CYS A 162 -2.28 20.43 4.44
N PRO A 163 -1.00 20.13 4.14
CA PRO A 163 -0.40 18.84 4.48
C PRO A 163 -0.56 18.56 5.97
N ASN A 164 -0.78 17.30 6.31
CA ASN A 164 -0.94 16.84 7.70
C ASN A 164 -2.09 17.50 8.48
N THR A 165 -3.00 18.19 7.78
CA THR A 165 -4.22 18.75 8.35
C THR A 165 -5.45 18.33 7.54
N LEU A 166 -6.63 18.46 8.16
CA LEU A 166 -7.92 18.44 7.48
C LEU A 166 -8.39 19.86 7.11
N GLU A 167 -7.54 20.86 7.29
CA GLU A 167 -7.89 22.26 7.09
C GLU A 167 -7.77 22.64 5.63
N PHE A 168 -8.80 23.34 5.15
CA PHE A 168 -8.80 23.99 3.86
C PHE A 168 -8.59 25.49 4.06
N VAL A 169 -7.51 26.02 3.49
CA VAL A 169 -7.17 27.44 3.59
C VAL A 169 -7.30 28.12 2.24
N TRP A 170 -7.76 29.37 2.26
CA TRP A 170 -7.69 30.28 1.13
C TRP A 170 -6.31 30.96 1.15
N GLY A 171 -5.38 30.48 0.31
CA GLY A 171 -4.02 31.02 0.25
C GLY A 171 -2.93 29.97 0.51
N SER A 172 -1.93 30.32 1.32
CA SER A 172 -0.77 29.48 1.61
C SER A 172 -0.91 28.70 2.91
N CYS A 173 -0.46 27.45 2.89
CA CYS A 173 -0.32 26.62 4.07
C CYS A 173 0.90 27.02 4.90
N THR A 174 0.86 26.70 6.19
CA THR A 174 2.04 26.63 7.04
C THR A 174 2.55 25.19 7.10
N TYR A 175 3.86 25.03 7.22
CA TYR A 175 4.54 23.75 7.24
C TYR A 175 5.44 23.63 8.47
N ALA A 176 5.69 22.40 8.89
CA ALA A 176 6.73 22.01 9.84
C ALA A 176 7.83 21.21 9.12
N ALA A 177 8.99 21.06 9.77
CA ALA A 177 10.02 20.14 9.31
C ALA A 177 9.46 18.70 9.24
N GLY A 178 9.78 17.96 8.18
CA GLY A 178 9.24 16.63 7.89
C GLY A 178 7.89 16.61 7.15
N ASP A 179 7.18 17.74 7.05
CA ASP A 179 5.92 17.81 6.29
C ASP A 179 6.13 17.59 4.79
N ARG A 180 5.04 17.25 4.09
CA ARG A 180 5.00 17.35 2.63
C ARG A 180 4.87 18.80 2.21
N GLY A 181 5.89 19.35 1.56
CA GLY A 181 5.91 20.75 1.18
C GLY A 181 5.08 21.06 -0.08
N PRO A 182 5.07 22.33 -0.53
CA PRO A 182 4.15 22.79 -1.57
C PRO A 182 4.31 22.12 -2.95
N ALA A 183 5.46 21.54 -3.27
CA ALA A 183 5.64 20.77 -4.51
C ALA A 183 5.60 19.25 -4.28
N GLY A 184 5.26 18.80 -3.07
CA GLY A 184 5.22 17.40 -2.68
C GLY A 184 6.55 16.83 -2.19
N GLY A 185 7.60 17.66 -2.10
CA GLY A 185 8.85 17.30 -1.44
C GLY A 185 8.68 17.17 0.08
N ILE A 186 9.77 16.88 0.78
CA ILE A 186 9.82 16.85 2.25
C ILE A 186 10.43 18.16 2.74
N VAL A 187 9.75 18.88 3.61
CA VAL A 187 10.24 20.16 4.16
C VAL A 187 11.41 19.87 5.09
N VAL A 188 12.59 20.41 4.77
CA VAL A 188 13.82 20.19 5.54
C VAL A 188 14.21 21.38 6.40
N ILE A 189 13.90 22.59 5.96
CA ILE A 189 14.14 23.83 6.71
C ILE A 189 12.86 24.65 6.60
N VAL A 190 12.42 25.25 7.70
CA VAL A 190 11.24 26.12 7.71
C VAL A 190 11.49 27.34 8.59
N THR A 191 10.88 28.48 8.22
CA THR A 191 10.87 29.69 9.05
C THR A 191 9.90 29.54 10.23
N ASP A 192 10.09 30.34 11.27
CA ASP A 192 9.27 30.28 12.50
C ASP A 192 7.75 30.42 12.25
N ASP A 193 7.36 31.11 11.17
CA ASP A 193 5.96 31.29 10.77
C ASP A 193 5.40 30.14 9.91
N GLY A 194 6.22 29.14 9.58
CA GLY A 194 5.84 27.99 8.77
C GLY A 194 5.63 28.29 7.28
N LYS A 195 5.80 29.53 6.82
CA LYS A 195 5.37 29.94 5.48
C LYS A 195 6.44 29.81 4.41
N ASN A 196 7.70 29.86 4.80
CA ASN A 196 8.83 29.79 3.89
C ASN A 196 9.79 28.70 4.34
N GLY A 197 10.55 28.17 3.39
CA GLY A 197 11.46 27.08 3.73
C GLY A 197 12.26 26.52 2.58
N ILE A 198 12.82 25.35 2.82
CA ILE A 198 13.44 24.49 1.81
C ILE A 198 12.77 23.14 1.91
N GLU A 199 12.38 22.58 0.77
CA GLU A 199 11.99 21.18 0.67
C GLU A 199 12.97 20.43 -0.23
N ILE A 200 13.11 19.13 0.05
CA ILE A 200 13.89 18.18 -0.75
C ILE A 200 12.95 17.29 -1.57
N SER A 201 13.33 16.99 -2.80
CA SER A 201 12.59 16.10 -3.69
C SER A 201 12.57 14.68 -3.15
N GLU A 202 11.70 13.84 -3.72
CA GLU A 202 11.86 12.40 -3.63
C GLU A 202 13.21 11.93 -4.20
N GLU A 203 13.59 10.70 -3.88
CA GLU A 203 14.77 10.09 -4.47
C GLU A 203 14.61 9.93 -5.98
N LEU A 204 15.60 10.44 -6.71
CA LEU A 204 15.65 10.34 -8.17
C LEU A 204 16.62 9.22 -8.57
N PRO A 205 16.48 8.68 -9.81
CA PRO A 205 17.46 7.73 -10.33
C PRO A 205 18.89 8.26 -10.19
N PRO A 206 19.86 7.42 -9.78
CA PRO A 206 21.26 7.80 -9.75
C PRO A 206 21.71 8.39 -11.08
N ALA A 207 22.61 9.36 -11.02
CA ALA A 207 23.12 10.01 -12.22
C ALA A 207 24.56 10.45 -12.05
N GLU A 208 25.27 10.58 -13.17
CA GLU A 208 26.55 11.27 -13.24
C GLU A 208 26.37 12.77 -12.96
N TYR A 209 27.38 13.39 -12.35
CA TYR A 209 27.45 14.84 -12.21
C TYR A 209 27.53 15.53 -13.59
N GLY A 210 28.24 14.90 -14.52
CA GLY A 210 28.49 15.40 -15.87
C GLY A 210 29.66 16.39 -15.95
N CYS A 211 29.91 16.94 -17.13
CA CYS A 211 31.03 17.86 -17.37
C CYS A 211 32.42 17.28 -16.98
N ASP A 212 32.66 16.01 -17.31
CA ASP A 212 33.94 15.33 -17.04
C ASP A 212 35.12 16.00 -17.77
N ARG A 213 36.25 16.18 -17.08
CA ARG A 213 37.51 16.80 -17.57
C ARG A 213 37.36 18.22 -18.14
N LYS A 214 36.21 18.86 -17.92
CA LYS A 214 35.91 20.21 -18.41
C LYS A 214 35.93 21.21 -17.25
N LYS A 215 36.35 22.45 -17.55
CA LYS A 215 36.37 23.53 -16.57
C LYS A 215 34.97 24.11 -16.46
N VAL A 216 34.37 23.97 -15.28
CA VAL A 216 33.28 24.85 -14.88
C VAL A 216 33.91 26.20 -14.55
N LYS A 217 33.56 27.26 -15.29
CA LYS A 217 34.04 28.61 -15.00
C LYS A 217 33.38 29.08 -13.73
N VAL A 218 34.09 28.92 -12.63
CA VAL A 218 33.63 29.35 -11.33
C VAL A 218 34.43 30.57 -10.90
N PRO A 219 33.77 31.68 -10.54
CA PRO A 219 34.46 32.88 -10.09
C PRO A 219 35.42 32.53 -8.94
N SER A 220 36.61 33.13 -8.92
CA SER A 220 37.61 32.93 -7.86
C SER A 220 37.08 33.23 -6.45
N LYS A 221 35.96 33.96 -6.35
CA LYS A 221 35.17 34.19 -5.13
C LYS A 221 33.91 33.31 -5.04
N TRP A 222 33.99 32.03 -5.40
CA TRP A 222 32.98 31.02 -5.01
C TRP A 222 32.88 30.84 -3.46
N GLY A 223 33.56 31.69 -2.67
CA GLY A 223 33.45 31.74 -1.22
C GLY A 223 32.22 32.53 -0.76
N ARG A 224 31.36 31.86 0.01
CA ARG A 224 30.40 32.38 1.00
C ARG A 224 29.28 33.33 0.55
N LYS A 225 29.36 33.99 -0.62
CA LYS A 225 28.39 35.02 -1.03
C LYS A 225 27.31 34.58 -2.02
N LYS A 226 27.46 33.41 -2.67
CA LYS A 226 26.48 32.89 -3.62
C LYS A 226 25.62 31.80 -2.99
N THR A 227 24.32 31.85 -3.26
CA THR A 227 23.36 30.79 -2.90
C THR A 227 23.64 29.52 -3.71
N ASN A 228 23.14 28.37 -3.25
CA ASN A 228 23.31 27.12 -3.99
C ASN A 228 22.51 27.08 -5.31
N LEU A 229 21.42 27.85 -5.40
CA LEU A 229 20.73 28.12 -6.66
C LEU A 229 21.66 28.84 -7.66
N GLU A 230 22.28 29.94 -7.27
CA GLU A 230 23.21 30.67 -8.15
C GLU A 230 24.42 29.80 -8.56
N LYS A 231 24.88 28.92 -7.66
CA LYS A 231 25.94 27.95 -8.02
C LYS A 231 25.43 26.95 -9.05
N THR A 232 24.20 26.47 -8.92
CA THR A 232 23.57 25.53 -9.84
C THR A 232 23.46 26.15 -11.23
N GLU A 233 22.98 27.39 -11.33
CA GLU A 233 22.89 28.15 -12.59
C GLU A 233 24.26 28.33 -13.26
N LEU A 234 25.31 28.62 -12.49
CA LEU A 234 26.67 28.74 -13.01
C LEU A 234 27.22 27.42 -13.56
N VAL A 235 26.95 26.30 -12.88
CA VAL A 235 27.35 24.98 -13.38
C VAL A 235 26.54 24.61 -14.62
N ALA A 236 25.24 24.88 -14.62
CA ALA A 236 24.33 24.58 -15.72
C ALA A 236 24.65 25.38 -16.99
N SER A 237 25.01 26.66 -16.85
CA SER A 237 25.36 27.58 -17.95
C SER A 237 26.80 27.44 -18.45
N SER A 238 27.58 26.49 -17.92
CA SER A 238 28.96 26.28 -18.35
C SER A 238 29.02 25.74 -19.79
N GLU A 239 29.39 26.60 -20.73
CA GLU A 239 29.54 26.28 -22.17
C GLU A 239 30.40 25.04 -22.43
N GLN A 240 31.43 24.80 -21.62
CA GLN A 240 32.32 23.64 -21.78
C GLN A 240 31.62 22.30 -21.52
N CYS A 241 30.50 22.33 -20.80
CA CYS A 241 29.73 21.15 -20.44
C CYS A 241 28.62 20.84 -21.45
N GLY A 242 28.32 21.76 -22.39
CA GLY A 242 27.29 21.57 -23.41
C GLY A 242 25.88 21.31 -22.87
N GLY A 243 25.55 21.86 -21.69
CA GLY A 243 24.25 21.66 -21.03
C GLY A 243 24.02 20.26 -20.45
N LYS A 244 25.00 19.36 -20.49
CA LYS A 244 24.88 17.98 -19.99
C LYS A 244 25.42 17.84 -18.56
N THR A 245 24.82 18.56 -17.63
CA THR A 245 25.19 18.51 -16.21
C THR A 245 23.98 18.18 -15.34
N LEU A 246 24.23 17.58 -14.19
CA LEU A 246 23.19 17.35 -13.19
C LEU A 246 22.56 18.67 -12.72
N ALA A 247 23.35 19.74 -12.64
CA ALA A 247 22.84 21.08 -12.34
C ALA A 247 21.86 21.61 -13.40
N LYS A 248 22.07 21.31 -14.70
CA LYS A 248 21.08 21.65 -15.72
C LYS A 248 19.82 20.81 -15.57
N LYS A 249 19.96 19.51 -15.28
CA LYS A 249 18.82 18.61 -15.02
C LYS A 249 17.98 19.06 -13.82
N SER A 250 18.60 19.59 -12.75
CA SER A 250 17.85 20.10 -11.61
C SER A 250 17.04 21.34 -11.94
N LEU A 251 17.60 22.26 -12.75
CA LEU A 251 16.88 23.48 -13.18
C LEU A 251 15.78 23.20 -14.22
N ASP A 252 15.87 22.07 -14.92
CA ASP A 252 14.81 21.61 -15.85
C ASP A 252 13.78 20.72 -15.17
N TYR A 253 14.00 20.37 -13.90
CA TYR A 253 13.11 19.49 -13.16
C TYR A 253 11.86 20.28 -12.74
N ALA A 254 10.71 19.80 -13.17
CA ALA A 254 9.42 20.38 -12.82
C ALA A 254 8.45 19.30 -12.31
N ILE A 255 7.86 19.53 -11.14
CA ILE A 255 6.86 18.65 -10.54
C ILE A 255 5.79 19.49 -9.83
N ASN A 256 4.54 19.07 -9.92
CA ASN A 256 3.40 19.75 -9.26
C ASN A 256 3.32 21.27 -9.57
N GLY A 257 3.70 21.66 -10.79
CA GLY A 257 3.71 23.05 -11.24
C GLY A 257 4.82 23.92 -10.65
N LYS A 258 5.89 23.32 -10.13
CA LYS A 258 7.08 23.99 -9.59
C LYS A 258 8.32 23.58 -10.36
N ASP A 259 9.07 24.56 -10.85
CA ASP A 259 10.25 24.44 -11.72
C ASP A 259 11.49 25.16 -11.13
N ASP A 260 11.43 25.56 -9.86
CA ASP A 260 12.44 26.31 -9.12
C ASP A 260 13.42 25.41 -8.34
N TRP A 261 13.67 24.20 -8.86
CA TRP A 261 14.53 23.19 -8.23
C TRP A 261 16.01 23.38 -8.56
N TYR A 262 16.88 23.07 -7.59
CA TYR A 262 18.33 23.18 -7.76
C TYR A 262 19.06 22.06 -7.02
N LEU A 263 20.34 21.87 -7.37
CA LEU A 263 21.18 20.87 -6.74
C LEU A 263 21.62 21.39 -5.35
N PRO A 264 21.48 20.59 -4.27
CA PRO A 264 21.84 21.04 -2.94
C PRO A 264 23.34 21.28 -2.80
N GLY A 265 23.74 22.15 -1.89
CA GLY A 265 25.13 22.28 -1.48
C GLY A 265 25.53 21.28 -0.40
N VAL A 266 26.83 21.04 -0.24
CA VAL A 266 27.35 20.13 0.81
C VAL A 266 26.88 20.47 2.22
N ASN A 267 26.71 21.75 2.55
CA ASN A 267 26.23 22.18 3.87
C ASN A 267 24.72 21.99 4.05
N GLU A 268 23.93 22.06 2.98
CA GLU A 268 22.49 21.76 3.05
C GLU A 268 22.30 20.25 3.25
N LEU A 269 23.09 19.43 2.54
CA LEU A 269 23.09 17.98 2.76
C LEU A 269 23.58 17.60 4.16
N ALA A 270 24.60 18.29 4.68
CA ALA A 270 25.07 18.09 6.05
C ALA A 270 23.98 18.41 7.08
N TYR A 271 23.26 19.52 6.90
CA TYR A 271 22.12 19.86 7.75
C TYR A 271 21.03 18.79 7.70
N ILE A 272 20.69 18.29 6.51
CA ILE A 272 19.69 17.21 6.37
C ILE A 272 20.15 15.94 7.09
N TYR A 273 21.43 15.58 6.95
CA TYR A 273 22.03 14.43 7.65
C TYR A 273 21.90 14.56 9.18
N ASP A 274 22.19 15.73 9.73
CA ASP A 274 22.11 15.97 11.18
C ASP A 274 20.67 15.91 11.74
N ASN A 275 19.65 15.97 10.87
CA ASN A 275 18.24 16.04 11.26
C ASN A 275 17.37 14.92 10.63
N LEU A 276 17.96 13.82 10.13
CA LEU A 276 17.22 12.75 9.45
C LEU A 276 16.03 12.21 10.23
N ASP A 277 16.22 11.97 11.54
CA ASP A 277 15.20 11.43 12.43
C ASP A 277 14.01 12.39 12.59
N GLU A 278 14.28 13.68 12.79
CA GLU A 278 13.24 14.71 12.89
C GLU A 278 12.47 14.87 11.57
N LEU A 279 13.19 14.76 10.45
CA LEU A 279 12.63 14.88 9.11
C LEU A 279 11.87 13.64 8.63
N GLY A 280 11.93 12.52 9.38
CA GLY A 280 11.37 11.24 8.95
C GLY A 280 11.99 10.72 7.65
N LEU A 281 13.24 11.11 7.38
CA LEU A 281 13.96 10.76 6.15
C LEU A 281 14.89 9.57 6.40
N ASN A 282 14.87 8.61 5.47
CA ASN A 282 15.92 7.61 5.38
C ASN A 282 16.74 7.87 4.09
N MET A 283 17.91 8.47 4.25
CA MET A 283 18.84 8.72 3.16
C MET A 283 20.12 7.94 3.41
N GLU A 284 20.50 7.08 2.45
CA GLU A 284 21.70 6.25 2.54
C GLU A 284 22.61 6.44 1.32
N GLY A 285 23.91 6.20 1.50
CA GLY A 285 24.88 6.28 0.41
C GLY A 285 25.46 7.68 0.20
N VAL A 286 25.71 8.04 -1.06
CA VAL A 286 26.43 9.27 -1.42
C VAL A 286 25.56 10.09 -2.37
N TYR A 287 25.31 11.35 -2.01
CA TYR A 287 24.46 12.26 -2.78
C TYR A 287 25.27 13.40 -3.37
N TRP A 288 25.02 13.71 -4.64
CA TRP A 288 25.69 14.82 -5.31
C TRP A 288 25.37 16.18 -4.66
N ALA A 289 26.41 17.02 -4.56
CA ALA A 289 26.27 18.43 -4.21
C ALA A 289 26.70 19.32 -5.38
N VAL A 290 26.26 20.58 -5.42
CA VAL A 290 26.56 21.52 -6.51
C VAL A 290 28.01 21.98 -6.60
N GLU A 291 28.78 21.80 -5.54
CA GLU A 291 30.19 22.16 -5.55
C GLU A 291 31.00 21.25 -6.48
N VAL A 292 31.81 21.85 -7.37
CA VAL A 292 32.90 21.10 -8.02
C VAL A 292 34.17 21.14 -7.17
N SER A 293 34.97 20.07 -7.21
CA SER A 293 36.21 20.00 -6.43
C SER A 293 37.19 21.09 -6.87
N ARG A 294 37.70 21.85 -5.89
CA ARG A 294 38.66 22.95 -6.11
C ARG A 294 40.11 22.47 -6.12
N TYR A 295 40.35 21.28 -5.58
CA TYR A 295 41.69 20.71 -5.40
C TYR A 295 42.03 19.70 -6.51
N ASP A 296 41.19 19.61 -7.52
CA ASP A 296 41.38 18.69 -8.63
C ASP A 296 41.88 19.41 -9.90
N PRO A 297 43.20 19.37 -10.18
CA PRO A 297 43.75 19.97 -11.40
C PRO A 297 43.26 19.27 -12.67
N ARG A 298 42.79 18.01 -12.57
CA ARG A 298 42.31 17.20 -13.70
C ARG A 298 40.84 17.43 -14.02
N ARG A 299 40.09 18.11 -13.15
CA ARG A 299 38.66 18.47 -13.31
C ARG A 299 37.74 17.26 -13.53
N LEU A 300 38.13 16.14 -12.95
CA LEU A 300 37.45 14.86 -12.84
C LEU A 300 36.47 14.83 -11.68
N PHE A 301 36.68 15.59 -10.60
CA PHE A 301 35.94 15.44 -9.36
C PHE A 301 34.89 16.54 -9.15
N ALA A 302 33.77 16.15 -8.52
CA ALA A 302 32.79 17.02 -7.91
C ALA A 302 32.53 16.57 -6.47
N SER A 303 31.97 17.45 -5.66
CA SER A 303 31.73 17.17 -4.25
C SER A 303 30.37 16.50 -4.07
N ALA A 304 30.32 15.61 -3.09
CA ALA A 304 29.15 14.86 -2.69
C ALA A 304 29.12 14.74 -1.17
N PHE A 305 27.99 14.33 -0.59
CA PHE A 305 27.88 14.07 0.84
C PHE A 305 27.60 12.59 1.09
N ASN A 306 28.36 11.98 1.99
CA ASN A 306 28.21 10.58 2.35
C ASN A 306 27.32 10.45 3.60
N PHE A 307 26.07 10.03 3.39
CA PHE A 307 25.07 9.83 4.44
C PHE A 307 25.32 8.57 5.28
N HIS A 308 26.24 7.68 4.89
CA HIS A 308 26.67 6.58 5.77
C HIS A 308 27.70 7.02 6.82
N ARG A 309 28.42 8.12 6.56
CA ARG A 309 29.56 8.55 7.39
C ARG A 309 29.52 10.02 7.82
N GLY A 310 28.48 10.77 7.46
CA GLY A 310 28.28 12.16 7.87
C GLY A 310 29.38 13.12 7.41
N HIS A 311 29.97 12.94 6.23
CA HIS A 311 30.99 13.88 5.73
C HIS A 311 30.97 14.05 4.21
N PHE A 312 31.53 15.19 3.77
CA PHE A 312 31.71 15.46 2.36
C PHE A 312 32.82 14.60 1.76
N VAL A 313 32.63 14.17 0.53
CA VAL A 313 33.59 13.38 -0.26
C VAL A 313 33.69 13.97 -1.67
N ASP A 314 34.82 13.78 -2.33
CA ASP A 314 34.94 14.06 -3.76
C ASP A 314 34.74 12.76 -4.55
N LYS A 315 33.96 12.82 -5.61
CA LYS A 315 33.62 11.70 -6.50
C LYS A 315 33.88 12.07 -7.94
N GLU A 316 34.28 11.09 -8.74
CA GLU A 316 34.47 11.30 -10.18
C GLU A 316 33.13 11.63 -10.83
N ARG A 317 33.11 12.68 -11.66
CA ARG A 317 31.90 13.23 -12.27
C ARG A 317 31.21 12.26 -13.23
N ALA A 318 31.95 11.26 -13.71
CA ALA A 318 31.49 10.21 -14.61
C ALA A 318 30.98 8.95 -13.88
N ILE A 319 30.89 8.98 -12.55
CA ILE A 319 30.30 7.87 -11.77
C ILE A 319 28.91 8.29 -11.31
N GLU A 320 27.94 7.39 -11.39
CA GLU A 320 26.60 7.65 -10.88
C GLU A 320 26.60 7.69 -9.35
N GLN A 321 25.94 8.70 -8.77
CA GLN A 321 25.66 8.78 -7.34
C GLN A 321 24.19 9.14 -7.14
N ASN A 322 23.70 9.06 -5.90
CA ASN A 322 22.30 9.34 -5.59
C ASN A 322 22.00 10.83 -5.80
N VAL A 323 20.74 11.10 -6.15
CA VAL A 323 20.29 12.44 -6.55
C VAL A 323 19.03 12.81 -5.79
N ARG A 324 19.06 14.00 -5.19
CA ARG A 324 17.88 14.74 -4.77
C ARG A 324 18.09 16.21 -5.12
N TYR A 325 17.00 16.89 -5.44
CA TYR A 325 17.00 18.33 -5.66
C TYR A 325 16.32 19.01 -4.48
N ILE A 326 16.61 20.29 -4.28
CA ILE A 326 15.94 21.10 -3.28
C ILE A 326 15.35 22.35 -3.94
N ARG A 327 14.30 22.90 -3.34
CA ARG A 327 13.73 24.19 -3.75
C ARG A 327 13.40 25.03 -2.53
N ARG A 328 13.34 26.34 -2.72
CA ARG A 328 12.83 27.28 -1.70
C ARG A 328 11.34 27.47 -1.93
N PHE A 329 10.58 27.68 -0.87
CA PHE A 329 9.17 28.03 -0.97
C PHE A 329 8.79 29.14 -0.03
#